data_AF-A0A1G0HC35-F1
#
_entry.id   AF-A0A1G0HC35-F1
#
_cell.length_a   1.000
_cell.length_b   1.000
_cell.length_c   1.000
_cell.angle_alpha   90.00
_cell.angle_beta   90.00
_cell.angle_gamma   90.00
#
_symmetry.space_group_name_H-M   'P 1'
#
loop_
_entity.id
_entity.type
_entity.pdbx_description
1 polymer ?
#
loop_
_entity_poly.entity_id
_entity_poly.type
_entity_poly.pdbx_seq_one_letter_code
_entity_poly.pdbx_strand_id
1 'polypeptide(L)'
;MTMNHILFSAVSFNELMETPIDSIDHDDLSLSEERLITLVTQLSEYIHSHSIDDIKRGSAIYWLTYALHYSVSRMQTEVVEQIISIAYALAKKDPDAFCDLLSQPFQGGDFHGQSAFFVWMDELYSSVLDEKSHPNIVSLNFIFSYLLDHVASAVALALAKNHVEGSAAGKSGLLLIILTLLQAASIPYNQAVTQLMAELLLKCMTKAPNIINRALTQEIMQGPFGGKSIIYFLVSVLRELVRDKYNESAVNIVSNILLNVMQKGDRDSLARSLFGIVGEGPYAGCHPLHIVLMSLVSAAYVNNNDIVFKQVIMVLQQLYNIFSNEMLLALTKEITHGKHMGKNGAMMLIRAFIAGLDHKLDVTPLADGLSKLIDANPEALVYAFMCPIGSMKEGGTSYLSLLIRILNEQKQSDSKFQSVMVVMTRLTASTQYRDRILQLSADERRSLSMHGLYAASPSIKRNF
;
A
#
# COMPACT_ATOMS: atom_id res chain seq x y z
N MET A 1 -13.19 -5.62 56.22
CA MET A 1 -12.42 -6.45 55.26
C MET A 1 -12.24 -5.58 54.03
N THR A 2 -11.23 -4.73 54.10
CA THR A 2 -10.85 -3.73 53.10
C THR A 2 -9.45 -4.14 52.66
N MET A 3 -9.38 -4.89 51.58
CA MET A 3 -8.14 -5.14 50.85
C MET A 3 -8.28 -4.30 49.59
N ASN A 4 -7.62 -3.15 49.55
CA ASN A 4 -7.61 -2.32 48.37
C ASN A 4 -6.50 -1.26 48.47
N HIS A 5 -5.76 -1.15 47.36
CA HIS A 5 -4.97 -0.02 46.89
C HIS A 5 -3.47 0.08 47.22
N ILE A 6 -2.75 0.48 46.16
CA ILE A 6 -1.41 1.08 46.06
C ILE A 6 -0.20 0.15 45.76
N LEU A 7 -0.06 -0.29 44.50
CA LEU A 7 1.11 -1.06 44.02
C LEU A 7 2.42 -0.26 43.84
N PHE A 8 2.39 1.07 43.72
CA PHE A 8 3.61 1.89 43.49
C PHE A 8 4.08 2.68 44.71
N SER A 9 3.32 2.72 45.82
CA SER A 9 3.78 3.35 47.07
C SER A 9 4.33 2.33 48.08
N ALA A 10 4.04 1.04 47.87
CA ALA A 10 4.37 -0.03 48.82
C ALA A 10 5.38 -1.06 48.30
N VAL A 11 5.67 -1.09 46.99
CA VAL A 11 6.60 -2.05 46.37
C VAL A 11 7.83 -1.30 45.86
N SER A 12 9.02 -1.77 46.21
CA SER A 12 10.27 -1.17 45.73
C SER A 12 10.43 -1.40 44.22
N PHE A 13 11.19 -0.53 43.54
CA PHE A 13 11.39 -0.65 42.09
C PHE A 13 11.98 -2.01 41.69
N ASN A 14 12.91 -2.57 42.48
CA ASN A 14 13.47 -3.89 42.20
C ASN A 14 12.44 -5.01 42.35
N GLU A 15 11.59 -4.96 43.38
CA GLU A 15 10.48 -5.90 43.53
C GLU A 15 9.48 -5.77 42.36
N LEU A 16 9.24 -4.57 41.85
CA LEU A 16 8.39 -4.35 40.66
C LEU A 16 8.96 -5.03 39.41
N MET A 17 10.29 -4.99 39.20
CA MET A 17 10.96 -5.64 38.07
C MET A 17 10.96 -7.17 38.17
N GLU A 18 10.87 -7.72 39.38
CA GLU A 18 10.82 -9.16 39.63
C GLU A 18 9.38 -9.71 39.72
N THR A 19 8.38 -8.82 39.86
CA THR A 19 6.97 -9.20 39.97
C THR A 19 6.47 -9.79 38.65
N PRO A 20 5.87 -11.00 38.65
CA PRO A 20 5.25 -11.59 37.46
C PRO A 20 4.16 -10.69 36.90
N ILE A 21 4.12 -10.52 35.58
CA ILE A 21 3.20 -9.59 34.90
C ILE A 21 1.73 -9.90 35.24
N ASP A 22 1.39 -11.19 35.32
CA ASP A 22 0.04 -11.68 35.61
C ASP A 22 -0.47 -11.30 37.01
N SER A 23 0.42 -10.83 37.89
CA SER A 23 0.12 -10.40 39.25
C SER A 23 0.03 -8.88 39.42
N ILE A 24 0.20 -8.12 38.34
CA ILE A 24 0.13 -6.65 38.34
C ILE A 24 -1.34 -6.24 38.20
N ASP A 25 -1.87 -5.50 39.19
CA ASP A 25 -3.20 -4.89 39.11
C ASP A 25 -3.11 -3.54 38.38
N HIS A 26 -3.79 -3.42 37.24
CA HIS A 26 -3.69 -2.29 36.32
C HIS A 26 -4.77 -1.21 36.55
N ASP A 27 -5.84 -1.53 37.30
CA ASP A 27 -6.98 -0.61 37.51
C ASP A 27 -6.63 0.64 38.33
N ASP A 28 -5.44 0.69 38.94
CA ASP A 28 -4.96 1.76 39.81
C ASP A 28 -3.73 2.52 39.24
N LEU A 29 -3.32 2.22 38.00
CA LEU A 29 -2.07 2.71 37.39
C LEU A 29 -2.26 3.94 36.51
N SER A 30 -3.01 4.95 36.97
CA SER A 30 -2.89 6.27 36.33
C SER A 30 -1.49 6.85 36.62
N LEU A 31 -0.57 6.71 35.67
CA LEU A 31 0.76 7.31 35.76
C LEU A 31 0.62 8.82 35.58
N SER A 32 0.85 9.60 36.64
CA SER A 32 1.13 11.03 36.43
C SER A 32 2.40 11.17 35.60
N GLU A 33 2.58 12.31 34.93
CA GLU A 33 3.78 12.59 34.13
C GLU A 33 5.07 12.43 34.95
N GLU A 34 5.08 12.95 36.17
CA GLU A 34 6.21 12.80 37.12
C GLU A 34 6.53 11.33 37.42
N ARG A 35 5.51 10.49 37.60
CA ARG A 35 5.69 9.05 37.87
C ARG A 35 6.20 8.32 36.63
N LEU A 36 5.76 8.71 35.44
CA LEU A 36 6.27 8.14 34.20
C LEU A 36 7.76 8.48 34.00
N ILE A 37 8.15 9.74 34.20
CA ILE A 37 9.55 10.16 34.11
C ILE A 37 10.41 9.41 35.15
N THR A 38 9.90 9.26 36.37
CA THR A 38 10.58 8.50 37.43
C THR A 38 10.76 7.03 37.03
N LEU A 39 9.71 6.38 36.51
CA LEU A 39 9.76 5.01 36.01
C LEU A 39 10.81 4.85 34.89
N VAL A 40 10.81 5.73 33.90
CA VAL A 40 11.77 5.69 32.78
C VAL A 40 13.20 5.89 33.27
N THR A 41 13.42 6.79 34.23
CA THR A 41 14.74 7.01 34.85
C THR A 41 15.23 5.75 35.57
N GLN A 42 14.38 5.14 36.40
CA GLN A 42 14.73 3.92 37.13
C GLN A 42 14.94 2.71 36.20
N LEU A 43 14.13 2.58 35.14
CA LEU A 43 14.32 1.56 34.09
C LEU A 43 15.67 1.73 33.40
N SER A 44 16.07 2.97 33.11
CA SER A 44 17.39 3.26 32.55
C SER A 44 18.50 2.76 33.48
N GLU A 45 18.46 3.14 34.75
CA GLU A 45 19.47 2.72 35.75
C GLU A 45 19.53 1.19 35.90
N TYR A 46 18.38 0.53 35.95
CA TYR A 46 18.28 -0.93 36.04
C TYR A 46 18.90 -1.63 34.83
N ILE A 47 18.54 -1.19 33.62
CA ILE A 47 19.05 -1.74 32.36
C ILE A 47 20.56 -1.52 32.18
N HIS A 48 21.09 -0.44 32.74
CA HIS A 48 22.53 -0.18 32.74
C HIS A 48 23.28 -1.07 33.73
N SER A 49 22.67 -1.37 34.89
CA SER A 49 23.30 -2.10 36.00
C SER A 49 23.14 -3.62 35.94
N HIS A 50 22.19 -4.15 35.15
CA HIS A 50 21.90 -5.58 35.07
C HIS A 50 22.34 -6.24 33.76
N SER A 51 22.57 -7.55 33.80
CA SER A 51 22.88 -8.34 32.60
C SER A 51 21.61 -8.57 31.77
N ILE A 52 21.78 -8.93 30.48
CA ILE A 52 20.62 -9.22 29.64
C ILE A 52 19.84 -10.45 30.11
N ASP A 53 20.50 -11.39 30.79
CA ASP A 53 19.86 -12.59 31.34
C ASP A 53 19.04 -12.28 32.61
N ASP A 54 19.38 -11.22 33.34
CA ASP A 54 18.56 -10.72 34.45
C ASP A 54 17.33 -10.00 33.90
N ILE A 55 17.50 -9.21 32.83
CA ILE A 55 16.41 -8.52 32.14
C ILE A 55 15.42 -9.51 31.55
N LYS A 56 15.89 -10.62 30.96
CA LYS A 56 15.06 -11.72 30.45
C LYS A 56 14.18 -12.40 31.49
N ARG A 57 14.61 -12.41 32.75
CA ARG A 57 13.89 -13.05 33.85
C ARG A 57 12.87 -12.13 34.52
N GLY A 58 12.99 -10.82 34.31
CA GLY A 58 12.12 -9.81 34.91
C GLY A 58 11.04 -9.26 33.97
N SER A 59 10.33 -8.23 34.45
CA SER A 59 9.26 -7.52 33.76
C SER A 59 9.71 -6.19 33.12
N ALA A 60 11.03 -5.94 33.05
CA ALA A 60 11.58 -4.67 32.58
C ALA A 60 11.12 -4.29 31.15
N ILE A 61 11.06 -5.25 30.23
CA ILE A 61 10.59 -5.02 28.85
C ILE A 61 9.09 -4.72 28.81
N TYR A 62 8.30 -5.33 29.71
CA TYR A 62 6.88 -5.01 29.87
C TYR A 62 6.71 -3.56 30.32
N TRP A 63 7.41 -3.13 31.37
CA TRP A 63 7.32 -1.76 31.88
C TRP A 63 7.86 -0.72 30.90
N LEU A 64 8.91 -1.04 30.14
CA LEU A 64 9.40 -0.17 29.06
C LEU A 64 8.35 0.00 27.95
N THR A 65 7.64 -1.09 27.60
CA THR A 65 6.56 -1.07 26.62
C THR A 65 5.33 -0.32 27.13
N TYR A 66 4.98 -0.51 28.40
CA TYR A 66 3.90 0.21 29.07
C TYR A 66 4.18 1.72 29.11
N ALA A 67 5.41 2.09 29.48
CA ALA A 67 5.84 3.49 29.47
C ALA A 67 5.75 4.09 28.06
N LEU A 68 6.18 3.36 27.02
CA LEU A 68 6.09 3.82 25.63
C LEU A 68 4.64 4.09 25.21
N HIS A 69 3.76 3.11 25.41
CA HIS A 69 2.33 3.23 25.10
C HIS A 69 1.69 4.46 25.77
N TYR A 70 2.02 4.65 27.04
CA TYR A 70 1.51 5.78 27.81
C TYR A 70 2.07 7.12 27.34
N SER A 71 3.37 7.19 27.01
CA SER A 71 4.00 8.39 26.48
C SER A 71 3.44 8.77 25.11
N VAL A 72 3.20 7.81 24.23
CA VAL A 72 2.61 8.05 22.89
C VAL A 72 1.17 8.52 22.99
N SER A 73 0.33 7.85 23.80
CA SER A 73 -1.07 8.25 24.01
C SER A 73 -1.23 9.65 24.64
N ARG A 74 -0.21 10.12 25.37
CA ARG A 74 -0.15 11.47 25.96
C ARG A 74 0.71 12.47 25.19
N MET A 75 1.21 12.11 24.01
CA MET A 75 2.05 12.96 23.16
C MET A 75 3.33 13.50 23.85
N GLN A 76 3.93 12.70 24.74
CA GLN A 76 5.15 13.05 25.48
C GLN A 76 6.40 12.63 24.69
N THR A 77 6.70 13.37 23.63
CA THR A 77 7.75 13.04 22.66
C THR A 77 9.15 12.89 23.28
N GLU A 78 9.49 13.71 24.27
CA GLU A 78 10.77 13.67 24.96
C GLU A 78 10.94 12.39 25.79
N VAL A 79 9.84 11.87 26.35
CA VAL A 79 9.86 10.62 27.11
C VAL A 79 9.99 9.43 26.15
N VAL A 80 9.35 9.50 24.98
CA VAL A 80 9.54 8.50 23.91
C VAL A 80 11.01 8.45 23.49
N GLU A 81 11.65 9.59 23.25
CA GLU A 81 13.08 9.64 22.91
C GLU A 81 13.98 9.00 23.99
N GLN A 82 13.68 9.24 25.27
CA GLN A 82 14.41 8.61 26.39
C GLN A 82 14.23 7.09 26.40
N ILE A 83 13.00 6.61 26.22
CA ILE A 83 12.69 5.18 26.14
C ILE A 83 13.43 4.53 24.97
N ILE A 84 13.44 5.18 23.80
CA ILE A 84 14.17 4.69 22.62
C ILE A 84 15.69 4.70 22.85
N SER A 85 16.23 5.66 23.59
CA SER A 85 17.65 5.68 23.97
C SER A 85 18.01 4.48 24.86
N ILE A 86 17.17 4.14 25.84
CA ILE A 86 17.31 2.95 26.69
C ILE A 86 17.26 1.67 25.82
N ALA A 87 16.28 1.58 24.93
CA ALA A 87 16.12 0.46 24.02
C ALA A 87 17.34 0.29 23.10
N TYR A 88 17.89 1.39 22.60
CA TYR A 88 19.09 1.39 21.78
C TYR A 88 20.32 0.93 22.57
N ALA A 89 20.45 1.32 23.84
CA ALA A 89 21.53 0.84 24.69
C ALA A 89 21.47 -0.70 24.87
N LEU A 90 20.27 -1.26 24.99
CA LEU A 90 20.07 -2.72 25.01
C LEU A 90 20.42 -3.37 23.68
N ALA A 91 19.88 -2.86 22.59
CA ALA A 91 20.13 -3.37 21.25
C ALA A 91 21.62 -3.34 20.89
N LYS A 92 22.36 -2.33 21.34
CA LYS A 92 23.80 -2.20 21.11
C LYS A 92 24.63 -3.19 21.91
N LYS A 93 24.18 -3.60 23.10
CA LYS A 93 24.86 -4.62 23.92
C LYS A 93 24.77 -6.00 23.26
N ASP A 94 23.55 -6.40 22.86
CA ASP A 94 23.29 -7.68 22.20
C ASP A 94 21.97 -7.55 21.38
N PRO A 95 22.07 -7.35 20.05
CA PRO A 95 20.89 -7.11 19.22
C PRO A 95 20.02 -8.36 19.07
N ASP A 96 20.60 -9.56 19.09
CA ASP A 96 19.88 -10.83 18.97
C ASP A 96 19.03 -11.05 20.22
N ALA A 97 19.65 -10.97 21.40
CA ALA A 97 18.94 -11.16 22.66
C ALA A 97 17.90 -10.06 22.91
N PHE A 98 18.14 -8.81 22.49
CA PHE A 98 17.13 -7.76 22.56
C PHE A 98 15.96 -8.00 21.59
N CYS A 99 16.22 -8.46 20.36
CA CYS A 99 15.15 -8.82 19.43
C CYS A 99 14.31 -9.99 19.96
N ASP A 100 14.95 -10.98 20.58
CA ASP A 100 14.27 -12.12 21.22
C ASP A 100 13.35 -11.64 22.34
N LEU A 101 13.86 -10.76 23.22
CA LEU A 101 13.08 -10.11 24.27
C LEU A 101 11.83 -9.41 23.73
N LEU A 102 11.98 -8.64 22.65
CA LEU A 102 10.84 -7.93 22.04
C LEU A 102 9.83 -8.87 21.37
N SER A 103 10.26 -10.06 20.94
CA SER A 103 9.44 -10.99 20.16
C SER A 103 8.61 -11.94 21.02
N GLN A 104 8.93 -12.06 22.31
CA GLN A 104 8.20 -12.90 23.24
C GLN A 104 6.81 -12.31 23.56
N PRO A 105 5.74 -13.11 23.56
CA PRO A 105 4.42 -12.66 23.95
C PRO A 105 4.36 -12.48 25.48
N PHE A 106 3.76 -11.39 25.92
CA PHE A 106 3.47 -11.16 27.33
C PHE A 106 2.44 -12.17 27.83
N GLN A 107 2.68 -12.73 29.01
CA GLN A 107 1.80 -13.74 29.63
C GLN A 107 0.63 -13.11 30.40
N GLY A 108 0.64 -11.79 30.62
CA GLY A 108 -0.38 -11.06 31.36
C GLY A 108 -0.34 -9.56 31.10
N GLY A 109 -1.14 -8.83 31.87
CA GLY A 109 -1.28 -7.38 31.79
C GLY A 109 -1.98 -6.87 30.53
N ASP A 110 -1.89 -5.56 30.29
CA ASP A 110 -2.64 -4.85 29.22
C ASP A 110 -2.29 -5.33 27.80
N PHE A 111 -1.12 -5.96 27.66
CA PHE A 111 -0.60 -6.46 26.39
C PHE A 111 -0.61 -8.00 26.31
N HIS A 112 -1.43 -8.67 27.13
CA HIS A 112 -1.51 -10.14 27.15
C HIS A 112 -1.64 -10.74 25.73
N GLY A 113 -0.79 -11.72 25.42
CA GLY A 113 -0.74 -12.40 24.12
C GLY A 113 -0.06 -11.60 22.99
N GLN A 114 0.30 -10.34 23.24
CA GLN A 114 1.05 -9.49 22.30
C GLN A 114 2.54 -9.48 22.66
N SER A 115 3.40 -9.22 21.69
CA SER A 115 4.83 -9.00 21.94
C SER A 115 5.12 -7.51 22.01
N ALA A 116 6.18 -7.11 22.73
CA ALA A 116 6.62 -5.72 22.76
C ALA A 116 6.86 -5.18 21.34
N PHE A 117 7.44 -6.01 20.47
CA PHE A 117 7.68 -5.68 19.07
C PHE A 117 6.39 -5.24 18.35
N PHE A 118 5.29 -5.96 18.55
CA PHE A 118 4.00 -5.61 17.97
C PHE A 118 3.43 -4.33 18.57
N VAL A 119 3.44 -4.20 19.89
CA VAL A 119 2.93 -3.00 20.58
C VAL A 119 3.67 -1.76 20.09
N TRP A 120 5.00 -1.80 19.97
CA TRP A 120 5.79 -0.67 19.49
C TRP A 120 5.50 -0.31 18.03
N MET A 121 5.13 -1.29 17.20
CA MET A 121 4.64 -1.04 15.84
C MET A 121 3.24 -0.42 15.83
N ASP A 122 2.37 -0.78 16.77
CA ASP A 122 1.04 -0.19 16.93
C ASP A 122 1.16 1.25 17.45
N GLU A 123 2.15 1.54 18.31
CA GLU A 123 2.49 2.91 18.72
C GLU A 123 3.07 3.76 17.57
N LEU A 124 3.91 3.16 16.72
CA LEU A 124 4.39 3.80 15.49
C LEU A 124 3.21 4.17 14.59
N TYR A 125 2.23 3.26 14.43
CA TYR A 125 1.01 3.53 13.68
C TYR A 125 0.15 4.61 14.34
N SER A 126 -0.06 4.55 15.65
CA SER A 126 -0.82 5.56 16.39
C SER A 126 -0.22 6.96 16.26
N SER A 127 1.11 7.06 16.22
CA SER A 127 1.84 8.32 16.10
C SER A 127 1.64 9.04 14.77
N VAL A 128 1.17 8.37 13.71
CA VAL A 128 0.91 9.01 12.40
C VAL A 128 -0.47 9.68 12.32
N LEU A 129 -1.31 9.46 13.33
CA LEU A 129 -2.65 10.03 13.39
C LEU A 129 -2.65 11.49 13.88
N ASP A 130 -1.55 11.94 14.51
CA ASP A 130 -1.36 13.32 14.97
C ASP A 130 0.05 13.82 14.58
N GLU A 131 0.11 14.96 13.88
CA GLU A 131 1.35 15.57 13.42
C GLU A 131 2.33 15.91 14.55
N LYS A 132 1.83 16.23 15.75
CA LYS A 132 2.66 16.50 16.93
C LYS A 132 3.44 15.26 17.39
N SER A 133 2.96 14.07 17.02
CA SER A 133 3.58 12.79 17.37
C SER A 133 4.56 12.29 16.30
N HIS A 134 4.78 13.03 15.21
CA HIS A 134 5.77 12.66 14.19
C HIS A 134 7.20 12.41 14.73
N PRO A 135 7.70 13.14 15.76
CA PRO A 135 8.99 12.80 16.39
C PRO A 135 9.06 11.36 16.94
N ASN A 136 7.93 10.81 17.41
CA ASN A 136 7.85 9.42 17.86
C ASN A 136 8.09 8.45 16.71
N ILE A 137 7.58 8.75 15.51
CA ILE A 137 7.80 7.93 14.31
C ILE A 137 9.28 7.89 13.98
N VAL A 138 9.97 9.02 14.03
CA VAL A 138 11.43 9.09 13.78
C VAL A 138 12.19 8.22 14.79
N SER A 139 11.86 8.35 16.07
CA SER A 139 12.51 7.61 17.16
C SER A 139 12.27 6.10 17.06
N LEU A 140 11.03 5.67 16.85
CA LEU A 140 10.69 4.26 16.66
C LEU A 140 11.33 3.71 15.38
N ASN A 141 11.27 4.45 14.27
CA ASN A 141 11.91 4.05 13.03
C ASN A 141 13.43 3.86 13.20
N PHE A 142 14.09 4.69 14.02
CA PHE A 142 15.52 4.55 14.31
C PHE A 142 15.85 3.19 14.94
N ILE A 143 15.13 2.78 16.00
CA ILE A 143 15.42 1.49 16.66
C ILE A 143 15.10 0.30 15.75
N PHE A 144 13.99 0.34 15.00
CA PHE A 144 13.66 -0.73 14.06
C PHE A 144 14.66 -0.82 12.90
N SER A 145 15.10 0.33 12.38
CA SER A 145 16.15 0.39 11.37
C SER A 145 17.46 -0.18 11.88
N TYR A 146 17.83 0.09 13.13
CA TYR A 146 19.01 -0.48 13.75
C TYR A 146 18.90 -2.00 13.87
N LEU A 147 17.77 -2.51 14.36
CA LEU A 147 17.54 -3.95 14.49
C LEU A 147 17.57 -4.67 13.12
N LEU A 148 16.96 -4.08 12.09
CA LEU A 148 17.03 -4.62 10.73
C LEU A 148 18.45 -4.69 10.16
N ASP A 149 19.37 -3.84 10.61
CA ASP A 149 20.76 -3.89 10.15
C ASP A 149 21.58 -4.99 10.81
N HIS A 150 21.19 -5.44 12.01
CA HIS A 150 21.98 -6.38 12.80
C HIS A 150 21.35 -7.78 12.84
N VAL A 151 20.01 -7.86 12.93
CA VAL A 151 19.26 -9.10 13.18
C VAL A 151 18.03 -9.22 12.27
N ALA A 152 18.24 -8.88 10.99
CA ALA A 152 17.21 -8.77 9.95
C ALA A 152 16.18 -9.91 9.91
N SER A 153 16.63 -11.17 9.99
CA SER A 153 15.74 -12.32 9.84
C SER A 153 14.80 -12.47 11.02
N ALA A 154 15.29 -12.26 12.25
CA ALA A 154 14.47 -12.31 13.46
C ALA A 154 13.43 -11.18 13.44
N VAL A 155 13.85 -9.97 13.10
CA VAL A 155 12.96 -8.81 12.96
C VAL A 155 11.89 -9.03 11.89
N ALA A 156 12.26 -9.57 10.73
CA ALA A 156 11.31 -9.86 9.66
C ALA A 156 10.28 -10.93 10.06
N LEU A 157 10.68 -11.95 10.84
CA LEU A 157 9.75 -12.94 11.39
C LEU A 157 8.80 -12.30 12.40
N ALA A 158 9.29 -11.44 13.29
CA ALA A 158 8.45 -10.71 14.25
C ALA A 158 7.44 -9.81 13.52
N LEU A 159 7.89 -9.08 12.49
CA LEU A 159 7.04 -8.23 11.64
C LEU A 159 5.97 -9.02 10.88
N ALA A 160 6.31 -10.21 10.40
CA ALA A 160 5.41 -11.05 9.61
C ALA A 160 4.37 -11.80 10.46
N LYS A 161 4.56 -11.89 11.77
CA LYS A 161 3.68 -12.65 12.66
C LYS A 161 2.32 -11.97 12.78
N ASN A 162 1.27 -12.65 12.33
CA ASN A 162 -0.11 -12.22 12.54
C ASN A 162 -0.57 -12.60 13.95
N HIS A 163 -1.29 -11.70 14.60
CA HIS A 163 -2.02 -11.99 15.83
C HIS A 163 -3.35 -12.66 15.52
N VAL A 164 -3.74 -13.64 16.33
CA VAL A 164 -4.92 -14.49 16.11
C VAL A 164 -6.07 -14.18 17.08
N GLU A 165 -5.83 -13.41 18.13
CA GLU A 165 -6.80 -13.20 19.21
C GLU A 165 -6.81 -11.74 19.66
N GLY A 166 -7.88 -11.36 20.37
CA GLY A 166 -8.05 -10.02 20.94
C GLY A 166 -8.25 -8.90 19.92
N SER A 167 -8.07 -7.66 20.36
CA SER A 167 -8.14 -6.45 19.53
C SER A 167 -7.04 -6.37 18.47
N ALA A 168 -5.98 -7.16 18.63
CA ALA A 168 -4.88 -7.28 17.69
C ALA A 168 -5.14 -8.33 16.58
N ALA A 169 -6.19 -9.13 16.67
CA ALA A 169 -6.47 -10.20 15.71
C ALA A 169 -6.47 -9.69 14.26
N GLY A 170 -5.72 -10.37 13.39
CA GLY A 170 -5.56 -10.01 11.98
C GLY A 170 -4.53 -8.91 11.70
N LYS A 171 -3.86 -8.36 12.72
CA LYS A 171 -2.77 -7.39 12.57
C LYS A 171 -1.41 -8.07 12.65
N SER A 172 -0.42 -7.47 11.99
CA SER A 172 1.00 -7.79 12.10
C SER A 172 1.81 -6.50 12.05
N GLY A 173 3.05 -6.52 12.53
CA GLY A 173 3.93 -5.34 12.46
C GLY A 173 4.15 -4.86 11.02
N LEU A 174 4.27 -5.79 10.05
CA LEU A 174 4.41 -5.45 8.63
C LEU A 174 3.15 -4.75 8.09
N LEU A 175 1.96 -5.23 8.47
CA LEU A 175 0.72 -4.56 8.09
C LEU A 175 0.66 -3.15 8.70
N LEU A 176 1.06 -2.99 9.97
CA LEU A 176 1.09 -1.68 10.63
C LEU A 176 2.04 -0.70 9.93
N ILE A 177 3.24 -1.11 9.52
CA ILE A 177 4.14 -0.26 8.70
C ILE A 177 3.42 0.26 7.44
N ILE A 178 2.69 -0.62 6.75
CA ILE A 178 2.00 -0.26 5.50
C ILE A 178 0.78 0.63 5.77
N LEU A 179 0.06 0.41 6.88
CA LEU A 179 -1.03 1.28 7.29
C LEU A 179 -0.52 2.66 7.71
N THR A 180 0.63 2.74 8.39
CA THR A 180 1.30 4.01 8.69
C THR A 180 1.68 4.75 7.42
N LEU A 181 2.30 4.05 6.46
CA LEU A 181 2.64 4.62 5.17
C LEU A 181 1.39 5.08 4.39
N LEU A 182 0.32 4.30 4.41
CA LEU A 182 -0.95 4.65 3.76
C LEU A 182 -1.55 5.92 4.37
N GLN A 183 -1.58 6.00 5.70
CA GLN A 183 -2.11 7.15 6.41
C GLN A 183 -1.25 8.40 6.15
N ALA A 184 0.08 8.29 6.23
CA ALA A 184 0.99 9.38 5.91
C ALA A 184 0.82 9.88 4.46
N ALA A 185 0.71 8.96 3.50
CA ALA A 185 0.50 9.28 2.08
C ALA A 185 -0.85 9.94 1.78
N SER A 186 -1.85 9.73 2.64
CA SER A 186 -3.18 10.32 2.49
C SER A 186 -3.28 11.77 2.99
N ILE A 187 -2.29 12.22 3.77
CA ILE A 187 -2.25 13.56 4.36
C ILE A 187 -1.32 14.45 3.50
N PRO A 188 -1.84 15.55 2.92
CA PRO A 188 -0.98 16.52 2.23
C PRO A 188 0.13 17.03 3.14
N TYR A 189 1.33 17.27 2.58
CA TYR A 189 2.51 17.80 3.30
C TYR A 189 3.22 16.84 4.27
N ASN A 190 2.79 15.57 4.38
CA ASN A 190 3.47 14.54 5.16
C ASN A 190 4.58 13.80 4.39
N GLN A 191 5.25 14.45 3.43
CA GLN A 191 6.22 13.78 2.55
C GLN A 191 7.40 13.19 3.32
N ALA A 192 7.86 13.84 4.40
CA ALA A 192 8.98 13.34 5.21
C ALA A 192 8.66 12.00 5.90
N VAL A 193 7.50 11.91 6.57
CA VAL A 193 7.03 10.67 7.21
C VAL A 193 6.75 9.60 6.17
N THR A 194 6.11 9.99 5.05
CA THR A 194 5.83 9.09 3.94
C THR A 194 7.12 8.46 3.38
N GLN A 195 8.14 9.28 3.13
CA GLN A 195 9.44 8.81 2.66
C GLN A 195 10.10 7.89 3.68
N LEU A 196 10.12 8.28 4.96
CA LEU A 196 10.71 7.49 6.04
C LEU A 196 10.10 6.09 6.13
N MET A 197 8.77 6.00 6.06
CA MET A 197 8.08 4.72 6.15
C MET A 197 8.24 3.87 4.89
N ALA A 198 8.31 4.49 3.70
CA ALA A 198 8.64 3.78 2.47
C ALA A 198 10.06 3.17 2.53
N GLU A 199 11.04 3.92 3.05
CA GLU A 199 12.41 3.45 3.24
C GLU A 199 12.50 2.31 4.26
N LEU A 200 11.77 2.37 5.37
CA LEU A 200 11.71 1.27 6.34
C LEU A 200 11.17 -0.01 5.69
N LEU A 201 10.09 0.10 4.92
CA LEU A 201 9.50 -1.02 4.20
C LEU A 201 10.48 -1.60 3.16
N LEU A 202 11.18 -0.74 2.42
CA LEU A 202 12.21 -1.15 1.48
C LEU A 202 13.36 -1.87 2.17
N LYS A 203 13.77 -1.39 3.35
CA LYS A 203 14.83 -2.01 4.15
C LYS A 203 14.42 -3.41 4.60
N CYS A 204 13.19 -3.59 5.09
CA CYS A 204 12.64 -4.91 5.40
C CYS A 204 12.73 -5.84 4.18
N MET A 205 12.25 -5.36 3.03
CA MET A 205 12.22 -6.12 1.77
C MET A 205 13.63 -6.49 1.27
N THR A 206 14.60 -5.60 1.45
CA THR A 206 15.98 -5.81 1.00
C THR A 206 16.73 -6.79 1.91
N LYS A 207 16.53 -6.68 3.22
CA LYS A 207 17.27 -7.47 4.21
C LYS A 207 16.71 -8.89 4.38
N ALA A 208 15.40 -9.08 4.23
CA ALA A 208 14.74 -10.39 4.42
C ALA A 208 13.67 -10.68 3.36
N PRO A 209 14.00 -10.67 2.06
CA PRO A 209 13.03 -10.68 0.97
C PRO A 209 12.07 -11.87 1.00
N ASN A 210 12.55 -13.07 1.32
CA ASN A 210 11.72 -14.28 1.31
C ASN A 210 10.63 -14.25 2.39
N ILE A 211 10.97 -13.75 3.59
CA ILE A 211 10.04 -13.67 4.73
C ILE A 211 9.00 -12.59 4.44
N ILE A 212 9.46 -11.41 4.02
CA ILE A 212 8.58 -10.28 3.69
C ILE A 212 7.68 -10.60 2.49
N ASN A 213 8.18 -11.20 1.41
CA ASN A 213 7.36 -11.60 0.26
C ASN A 213 6.22 -12.55 0.64
N ARG A 214 6.53 -13.55 1.47
CA ARG A 214 5.52 -14.49 1.97
C ARG A 214 4.47 -13.75 2.79
N ALA A 215 4.89 -12.92 3.72
CA ALA A 215 3.97 -12.13 4.56
C ALA A 215 3.10 -11.18 3.73
N LEU A 216 3.67 -10.54 2.69
CA LEU A 216 2.94 -9.63 1.82
C LEU A 216 1.78 -10.29 1.07
N THR A 217 1.98 -11.55 0.64
CA THR A 217 1.07 -12.30 -0.23
C THR A 217 0.14 -13.26 0.53
N GLN A 218 0.42 -13.50 1.81
CA GLN A 218 -0.44 -14.33 2.65
C GLN A 218 -1.77 -13.61 2.95
N GLU A 219 -2.86 -14.37 2.86
CA GLU A 219 -4.18 -13.90 3.25
C GLU A 219 -4.28 -13.75 4.78
N ILE A 220 -4.86 -12.64 5.22
CA ILE A 220 -5.20 -12.39 6.60
C ILE A 220 -6.52 -13.13 6.87
N MET A 221 -6.47 -14.10 7.78
CA MET A 221 -7.59 -15.03 7.99
C MET A 221 -8.68 -14.48 8.92
N GLN A 222 -8.35 -13.50 9.78
CA GLN A 222 -9.21 -13.04 10.87
C GLN A 222 -9.11 -11.53 11.07
N GLY A 223 -9.99 -10.99 11.92
CA GLY A 223 -10.00 -9.57 12.25
C GLY A 223 -10.57 -8.65 11.15
N PRO A 224 -10.45 -7.33 11.30
CA PRO A 224 -11.05 -6.35 10.40
C PRO A 224 -10.47 -6.38 8.97
N PHE A 225 -9.32 -7.02 8.80
CA PHE A 225 -8.63 -7.16 7.52
C PHE A 225 -8.80 -8.55 6.90
N GLY A 226 -9.67 -9.40 7.47
CA GLY A 226 -9.99 -10.72 6.97
C GLY A 226 -10.30 -10.76 5.47
N GLY A 227 -9.81 -11.80 4.79
CA GLY A 227 -10.01 -12.01 3.35
C GLY A 227 -9.13 -11.13 2.45
N LYS A 228 -8.19 -10.37 3.00
CA LYS A 228 -7.27 -9.50 2.26
C LYS A 228 -5.84 -9.94 2.51
N SER A 229 -4.95 -9.70 1.57
CA SER A 229 -3.50 -9.79 1.80
C SER A 229 -2.90 -8.41 2.00
N ILE A 230 -1.66 -8.34 2.50
CA ILE A 230 -0.99 -7.06 2.70
C ILE A 230 -0.73 -6.34 1.35
N ILE A 231 -0.63 -7.08 0.24
CA ILE A 231 -0.60 -6.53 -1.13
C ILE A 231 -1.78 -5.58 -1.40
N TYR A 232 -2.99 -5.88 -0.92
CA TYR A 232 -4.15 -4.99 -1.08
C TYR A 232 -3.89 -3.60 -0.51
N PHE A 233 -3.23 -3.52 0.65
CA PHE A 233 -2.89 -2.25 1.29
C PHE A 233 -1.70 -1.59 0.59
N LEU A 234 -0.71 -2.36 0.13
CA LEU A 234 0.45 -1.82 -0.60
C LEU A 234 0.04 -1.15 -1.93
N VAL A 235 -0.89 -1.75 -2.69
CA VAL A 235 -1.43 -1.09 -3.90
C VAL A 235 -2.33 0.11 -3.56
N SER A 236 -2.95 0.12 -2.38
CA SER A 236 -3.68 1.28 -1.87
C SER A 236 -2.75 2.43 -1.50
N VAL A 237 -1.56 2.14 -0.94
CA VAL A 237 -0.49 3.13 -0.73
C VAL A 237 -0.09 3.75 -2.05
N LEU A 238 0.20 2.92 -3.07
CA LEU A 238 0.56 3.43 -4.40
C LEU A 238 -0.50 4.41 -4.93
N ARG A 239 -1.78 4.08 -4.76
CA ARG A 239 -2.89 4.96 -5.18
C ARG A 239 -2.88 6.33 -4.49
N GLU A 240 -2.58 6.40 -3.20
CA GLU A 240 -2.52 7.68 -2.51
C GLU A 240 -1.27 8.46 -2.89
N LEU A 241 -0.11 7.81 -2.99
CA LEU A 241 1.16 8.47 -3.34
C LEU A 241 1.11 9.17 -4.70
N VAL A 242 0.57 8.51 -5.73
CA VAL A 242 0.59 9.03 -7.11
C VAL A 242 -0.25 10.28 -7.35
N ARG A 243 -1.08 10.68 -6.36
CA ARG A 243 -1.92 11.88 -6.43
C ARG A 243 -1.13 13.16 -6.21
N ASP A 244 0.05 13.06 -5.63
CA ASP A 244 0.94 14.18 -5.38
C ASP A 244 2.29 13.92 -6.07
N LYS A 245 2.67 14.83 -6.99
CA LYS A 245 3.96 14.75 -7.70
C LYS A 245 5.17 14.81 -6.76
N TYR A 246 5.01 15.38 -5.55
CA TYR A 246 6.11 15.47 -4.58
C TYR A 246 6.45 14.13 -3.92
N ASN A 247 5.64 13.09 -4.16
CA ASN A 247 5.87 11.74 -3.64
C ASN A 247 6.62 10.82 -4.63
N GLU A 248 7.26 11.36 -5.67
CA GLU A 248 7.96 10.57 -6.70
C GLU A 248 8.91 9.50 -6.12
N SER A 249 9.73 9.87 -5.13
CA SER A 249 10.66 8.95 -4.46
C SER A 249 9.93 7.79 -3.77
N ALA A 250 8.88 8.08 -3.00
CA ALA A 250 8.07 7.06 -2.33
C ALA A 250 7.31 6.17 -3.34
N VAL A 251 6.81 6.75 -4.45
CA VAL A 251 6.20 5.98 -5.55
C VAL A 251 7.21 5.00 -6.14
N ASN A 252 8.44 5.44 -6.40
CA ASN A 252 9.50 4.59 -6.92
C ASN A 252 9.81 3.44 -5.94
N ILE A 253 9.94 3.73 -4.65
CA ILE A 253 10.17 2.71 -3.62
C ILE A 253 9.05 1.66 -3.60
N VAL A 254 7.79 2.09 -3.47
CA VAL A 254 6.64 1.19 -3.40
C VAL A 254 6.50 0.36 -4.68
N SER A 255 6.73 0.98 -5.83
CA SER A 255 6.71 0.28 -7.13
C SER A 255 7.82 -0.76 -7.22
N ASN A 256 9.03 -0.46 -6.75
CA ASN A 256 10.14 -1.40 -6.73
C ASN A 256 9.90 -2.58 -5.78
N ILE A 257 9.23 -2.34 -4.64
CA ILE A 257 8.79 -3.41 -3.74
C ILE A 257 7.78 -4.32 -4.46
N LEU A 258 6.76 -3.75 -5.10
CA LEU A 258 5.78 -4.50 -5.89
C LEU A 258 6.45 -5.33 -7.00
N LEU A 259 7.38 -4.74 -7.76
CA LEU A 259 8.15 -5.43 -8.79
C LEU A 259 9.01 -6.57 -8.21
N ASN A 260 9.60 -6.38 -7.02
CA ASN A 260 10.38 -7.42 -6.37
C ASN A 260 9.51 -8.60 -5.92
N VAL A 261 8.33 -8.32 -5.35
CA VAL A 261 7.34 -9.35 -5.01
C VAL A 261 6.92 -10.13 -6.25
N MET A 262 6.72 -9.46 -7.39
CA MET A 262 6.40 -10.11 -8.67
C MET A 262 7.53 -11.01 -9.19
N GLN A 263 8.79 -10.64 -8.98
CA GLN A 263 9.94 -11.39 -9.48
C GLN A 263 10.35 -12.55 -8.58
N LYS A 264 10.17 -12.42 -7.26
CA LYS A 264 10.70 -13.36 -6.25
C LYS A 264 9.64 -14.01 -5.37
N GLY A 265 8.40 -13.56 -5.44
CA GLY A 265 7.29 -14.09 -4.67
C GLY A 265 6.74 -15.39 -5.25
N ASP A 266 5.93 -16.07 -4.43
CA ASP A 266 5.14 -17.20 -4.89
C ASP A 266 4.06 -16.75 -5.88
N ARG A 267 4.12 -17.25 -7.11
CA ARG A 267 3.25 -16.83 -8.21
C ARG A 267 1.77 -16.99 -7.85
N ASP A 268 1.39 -18.12 -7.26
CA ASP A 268 -0.02 -18.45 -7.01
C ASP A 268 -0.61 -17.64 -5.87
N SER A 269 0.15 -17.42 -4.78
CA SER A 269 -0.26 -16.56 -3.69
C SER A 269 -0.34 -15.09 -4.12
N LEU A 270 0.57 -14.64 -4.98
CA LEU A 270 0.50 -13.31 -5.58
C LEU A 270 -0.71 -13.16 -6.53
N ALA A 271 -0.99 -14.17 -7.36
CA ALA A 271 -2.16 -14.16 -8.23
C ALA A 271 -3.46 -14.05 -7.41
N ARG A 272 -3.62 -14.88 -6.37
CA ARG A 272 -4.77 -14.78 -5.46
C ARG A 272 -4.87 -13.40 -4.81
N SER A 273 -3.74 -12.84 -4.38
CA SER A 273 -3.68 -11.50 -3.79
C SER A 273 -4.07 -10.38 -4.75
N LEU A 274 -3.70 -10.46 -6.03
CA LEU A 274 -3.93 -9.38 -7.00
C LEU A 274 -5.24 -9.48 -7.76
N PHE A 275 -5.73 -10.70 -7.98
CA PHE A 275 -6.92 -11.01 -8.78
C PHE A 275 -8.06 -11.60 -7.94
N GLY A 276 -7.92 -11.68 -6.61
CA GLY A 276 -9.04 -11.92 -5.70
C GLY A 276 -10.04 -10.77 -5.74
N ILE A 277 -11.33 -11.06 -5.59
CA ILE A 277 -12.36 -10.02 -5.48
C ILE A 277 -12.42 -9.57 -4.02
N VAL A 278 -12.26 -8.27 -3.80
CA VAL A 278 -12.39 -7.66 -2.47
C VAL A 278 -13.85 -7.69 -2.07
N GLY A 279 -14.18 -8.40 -0.97
CA GLY A 279 -15.56 -8.52 -0.49
C GLY A 279 -16.10 -7.24 0.17
N GLU A 280 -15.25 -6.54 0.93
CA GLU A 280 -15.67 -5.40 1.76
C GLU A 280 -14.65 -4.26 1.78
N GLY A 281 -15.12 -3.06 2.11
CA GLY A 281 -14.30 -1.84 2.23
C GLY A 281 -14.43 -0.90 1.02
N PRO A 282 -13.55 0.10 0.89
CA PRO A 282 -13.67 1.16 -0.12
C PRO A 282 -13.57 0.66 -1.57
N TYR A 283 -12.98 -0.52 -1.77
CA TYR A 283 -12.82 -1.17 -3.08
C TYR A 283 -13.60 -2.48 -3.20
N ALA A 284 -14.70 -2.64 -2.44
CA ALA A 284 -15.58 -3.79 -2.60
C ALA A 284 -15.97 -4.02 -4.07
N GLY A 285 -15.95 -5.27 -4.51
CA GLY A 285 -16.18 -5.72 -5.89
C GLY A 285 -14.99 -5.57 -6.84
N CYS A 286 -13.91 -4.90 -6.42
CA CYS A 286 -12.71 -4.73 -7.24
C CYS A 286 -11.68 -5.84 -6.99
N HIS A 287 -10.81 -6.05 -7.98
CA HIS A 287 -9.52 -6.70 -7.79
C HIS A 287 -8.49 -5.69 -7.28
N PRO A 288 -7.48 -6.07 -6.49
CA PRO A 288 -6.34 -5.18 -6.21
C PRO A 288 -5.62 -4.68 -7.47
N LEU A 289 -5.64 -5.46 -8.57
CA LEU A 289 -5.27 -4.95 -9.90
C LEU A 289 -6.01 -3.65 -10.27
N HIS A 290 -7.31 -3.56 -10.01
CA HIS A 290 -8.08 -2.36 -10.31
C HIS A 290 -7.59 -1.16 -9.51
N ILE A 291 -7.06 -1.35 -8.30
CA ILE A 291 -6.47 -0.28 -7.50
C ILE A 291 -5.19 0.24 -8.18
N VAL A 292 -4.37 -0.65 -8.75
CA VAL A 292 -3.20 -0.27 -9.58
C VAL A 292 -3.65 0.52 -10.81
N LEU A 293 -4.71 0.09 -11.50
CA LEU A 293 -5.28 0.82 -12.65
C LEU A 293 -5.83 2.20 -12.24
N MET A 294 -6.48 2.31 -11.09
CA MET A 294 -6.91 3.59 -10.52
C MET A 294 -5.72 4.49 -10.16
N SER A 295 -4.60 3.90 -9.76
CA SER A 295 -3.33 4.63 -9.54
C SER A 295 -2.82 5.20 -10.86
N LEU A 296 -2.83 4.41 -11.94
CA LEU A 296 -2.45 4.88 -13.27
C LEU A 296 -3.34 6.05 -13.73
N VAL A 297 -4.66 5.92 -13.57
CA VAL A 297 -5.61 7.00 -13.89
C VAL A 297 -5.29 8.25 -13.07
N SER A 298 -5.03 8.10 -11.77
CA SER A 298 -4.73 9.23 -10.88
C SER A 298 -3.43 9.92 -11.30
N ALA A 299 -2.37 9.16 -11.57
CA ALA A 299 -1.11 9.68 -12.06
C ALA A 299 -1.26 10.48 -13.37
N ALA A 300 -2.14 10.02 -14.26
CA ALA A 300 -2.41 10.66 -15.55
C ALA A 300 -3.11 12.03 -15.44
N TYR A 301 -3.82 12.29 -14.34
CA TYR A 301 -4.48 13.58 -14.08
C TYR A 301 -3.56 14.60 -13.37
N VAL A 302 -2.35 14.21 -13.00
CA VAL A 302 -1.38 15.13 -12.38
C VAL A 302 -0.51 15.74 -13.47
N ASN A 303 -0.48 17.07 -13.53
CA ASN A 303 0.32 17.80 -14.51
C ASN A 303 1.83 17.54 -14.32
N ASN A 304 2.55 17.33 -15.43
CA ASN A 304 4.00 17.10 -15.47
C ASN A 304 4.46 15.91 -14.58
N ASN A 305 3.72 14.81 -14.61
CA ASN A 305 3.92 13.64 -13.74
C ASN A 305 4.47 12.42 -14.50
N ASP A 306 5.25 12.63 -15.56
CA ASP A 306 5.74 11.59 -16.47
C ASP A 306 6.48 10.46 -15.76
N ILE A 307 7.29 10.79 -14.76
CA ILE A 307 8.13 9.80 -14.05
C ILE A 307 7.22 8.82 -13.29
N VAL A 308 6.33 9.35 -12.45
CA VAL A 308 5.35 8.56 -11.70
C VAL A 308 4.42 7.78 -12.63
N PHE A 309 3.94 8.42 -13.70
CA PHE A 309 3.07 7.77 -14.68
C PHE A 309 3.76 6.57 -15.36
N LYS A 310 5.01 6.74 -15.81
CA LYS A 310 5.82 5.65 -16.37
C LYS A 310 6.08 4.55 -15.36
N GLN A 311 6.35 4.89 -14.10
CA GLN A 311 6.58 3.90 -13.05
C GLN A 311 5.36 3.00 -12.84
N VAL A 312 4.14 3.56 -12.81
CA VAL A 312 2.92 2.75 -12.69
C VAL A 312 2.70 1.89 -13.94
N ILE A 313 3.01 2.39 -15.14
CA ILE A 313 2.98 1.59 -16.37
C ILE A 313 3.94 0.40 -16.27
N MET A 314 5.15 0.59 -15.76
CA MET A 314 6.12 -0.50 -15.57
C MET A 314 5.58 -1.60 -14.66
N VAL A 315 4.93 -1.23 -13.54
CA VAL A 315 4.24 -2.20 -12.66
C VAL A 315 3.18 -3.00 -13.43
N LEU A 316 2.33 -2.32 -14.22
CA LEU A 316 1.29 -2.96 -15.01
C LEU A 316 1.84 -3.87 -16.12
N GLN A 317 2.91 -3.45 -16.81
CA GLN A 317 3.57 -4.26 -17.83
C GLN A 317 4.19 -5.51 -17.22
N GLN A 318 4.81 -5.42 -16.04
CA GLN A 318 5.35 -6.58 -15.35
C GLN A 318 4.24 -7.54 -14.91
N LEU A 319 3.11 -7.02 -14.43
CA LEU A 319 1.94 -7.84 -14.14
C LEU A 319 1.44 -8.59 -15.37
N TYR A 320 1.32 -7.90 -16.50
CA TYR A 320 0.89 -8.53 -17.76
C TYR A 320 1.85 -9.62 -18.22
N ASN A 321 3.16 -9.40 -18.07
CA ASN A 321 4.17 -10.38 -18.47
C ASN A 321 4.11 -11.69 -17.65
N ILE A 322 3.69 -11.62 -16.38
CA ILE A 322 3.64 -12.79 -15.48
C ILE A 322 2.24 -13.44 -15.47
N PHE A 323 1.19 -12.62 -15.59
CA PHE A 323 -0.21 -12.99 -15.36
C PHE A 323 -1.11 -12.57 -16.52
N SER A 324 -0.66 -12.76 -17.76
CA SER A 324 -1.37 -12.27 -18.96
C SER A 324 -2.83 -12.71 -18.99
N ASN A 325 -3.11 -13.99 -18.72
CA ASN A 325 -4.46 -14.54 -18.76
C ASN A 325 -5.34 -14.00 -17.61
N GLU A 326 -4.84 -14.02 -16.38
CA GLU A 326 -5.56 -13.53 -15.20
C GLU A 326 -5.84 -12.03 -15.31
N MET A 327 -4.86 -11.26 -15.82
CA MET A 327 -5.01 -9.84 -16.09
C MET A 327 -6.05 -9.59 -17.17
N LEU A 328 -6.04 -10.32 -18.29
CA LEU A 328 -7.06 -10.18 -19.34
C LEU A 328 -8.47 -10.47 -18.80
N LEU A 329 -8.64 -11.51 -17.99
CA LEU A 329 -9.93 -11.81 -17.36
C LEU A 329 -10.38 -10.67 -16.43
N ALA A 330 -9.49 -10.18 -15.57
CA ALA A 330 -9.79 -9.09 -14.64
C ALA A 330 -10.09 -7.76 -15.37
N LEU A 331 -9.39 -7.46 -16.46
CA LEU A 331 -9.60 -6.23 -17.24
C LEU A 331 -10.97 -6.19 -17.91
N THR A 332 -11.52 -7.33 -18.28
CA THR A 332 -12.71 -7.43 -19.12
C THR A 332 -13.98 -7.68 -18.33
N LYS A 333 -13.87 -8.33 -17.17
CA LYS A 333 -14.99 -8.59 -16.28
C LYS A 333 -15.52 -7.30 -15.65
N GLU A 334 -16.84 -7.11 -15.75
CA GLU A 334 -17.53 -6.01 -15.10
C GLU A 334 -17.54 -6.17 -13.57
N ILE A 335 -17.32 -5.07 -12.87
CA ILE A 335 -17.46 -4.97 -11.42
C ILE A 335 -18.95 -4.96 -11.09
N THR A 336 -19.40 -5.93 -10.29
CA THR A 336 -20.83 -6.18 -10.06
C THR A 336 -21.41 -5.52 -8.81
N HIS A 337 -20.57 -4.98 -7.93
CA HIS A 337 -21.01 -4.32 -6.69
C HIS A 337 -19.96 -3.31 -6.19
N GLY A 338 -20.33 -2.54 -5.17
CA GLY A 338 -19.48 -1.49 -4.60
C GLY A 338 -19.49 -0.20 -5.44
N LYS A 339 -18.61 0.76 -5.06
CA LYS A 339 -18.56 2.11 -5.67
C LYS A 339 -18.22 2.11 -7.16
N HIS A 340 -17.63 1.03 -7.67
CA HIS A 340 -17.15 0.91 -9.03
C HIS A 340 -18.02 0.00 -9.90
N MET A 341 -19.22 -0.35 -9.44
CA MET A 341 -20.19 -1.14 -10.19
C MET A 341 -20.42 -0.58 -11.61
N GLY A 342 -20.53 -1.47 -12.60
CA GLY A 342 -20.73 -1.09 -14.00
C GLY A 342 -19.46 -0.75 -14.77
N LYS A 343 -18.28 -0.81 -14.13
CA LYS A 343 -16.98 -0.52 -14.74
C LYS A 343 -16.15 -1.79 -14.87
N ASN A 344 -15.13 -1.76 -15.72
CA ASN A 344 -14.10 -2.80 -15.81
C ASN A 344 -12.69 -2.19 -15.90
N GLY A 345 -11.66 -3.03 -15.84
CA GLY A 345 -10.27 -2.56 -15.89
C GLY A 345 -9.87 -1.96 -17.25
N ALA A 346 -10.42 -2.47 -18.36
CA ALA A 346 -10.20 -1.93 -19.70
C ALA A 346 -10.60 -0.46 -19.81
N MET A 347 -11.76 -0.08 -19.26
CA MET A 347 -12.20 1.32 -19.18
C MET A 347 -11.21 2.20 -18.40
N MET A 348 -10.61 1.67 -17.33
CA MET A 348 -9.63 2.42 -16.53
C MET A 348 -8.34 2.66 -17.33
N LEU A 349 -7.85 1.67 -18.09
CA LEU A 349 -6.69 1.82 -18.97
C LEU A 349 -6.92 2.90 -20.04
N ILE A 350 -8.07 2.85 -20.70
CA ILE A 350 -8.43 3.82 -21.74
C ILE A 350 -8.54 5.22 -21.14
N ARG A 351 -9.17 5.34 -19.96
CA ARG A 351 -9.26 6.62 -19.26
C ARG A 351 -7.89 7.19 -18.92
N ALA A 352 -6.95 6.36 -18.46
CA ALA A 352 -5.59 6.79 -18.19
C ALA A 352 -4.86 7.25 -19.46
N PHE A 353 -5.05 6.53 -20.57
CA PHE A 353 -4.46 6.90 -21.86
C PHE A 353 -4.94 8.27 -22.35
N ILE A 354 -6.26 8.51 -22.34
CA ILE A 354 -6.84 9.81 -22.70
C ILE A 354 -6.37 10.91 -21.75
N ALA A 355 -6.41 10.67 -20.43
CA ALA A 355 -5.95 11.65 -19.45
C ALA A 355 -4.48 12.01 -19.66
N GLY A 356 -3.61 11.03 -19.94
CA GLY A 356 -2.20 11.27 -20.21
C GLY A 356 -1.99 12.10 -21.49
N LEU A 357 -2.77 11.84 -22.55
CA LEU A 357 -2.78 12.67 -23.75
C LEU A 357 -3.18 14.12 -23.42
N ASP A 358 -4.25 14.32 -22.65
CA ASP A 358 -4.72 15.66 -22.29
C ASP A 358 -3.68 16.43 -21.46
N HIS A 359 -3.02 15.75 -20.51
CA HIS A 359 -2.03 16.34 -19.60
C HIS A 359 -0.60 16.34 -20.16
N LYS A 360 -0.43 16.05 -21.47
CA LYS A 360 0.85 16.09 -22.20
C LYS A 360 1.91 15.15 -21.63
N LEU A 361 1.50 14.02 -21.07
CA LEU A 361 2.41 12.97 -20.62
C LEU A 361 2.88 12.13 -21.81
N ASP A 362 4.05 11.52 -21.68
CA ASP A 362 4.52 10.48 -22.59
C ASP A 362 3.71 9.18 -22.41
N VAL A 363 2.67 9.05 -23.22
CA VAL A 363 1.78 7.89 -23.24
C VAL A 363 2.25 6.76 -24.15
N THR A 364 3.41 6.88 -24.81
CA THR A 364 3.94 5.86 -25.73
C THR A 364 3.99 4.47 -25.08
N PRO A 365 4.52 4.31 -23.85
CA PRO A 365 4.57 2.99 -23.20
C PRO A 365 3.19 2.38 -22.93
N LEU A 366 2.18 3.23 -22.69
CA LEU A 366 0.80 2.80 -22.50
C LEU A 366 0.12 2.46 -23.83
N ALA A 367 0.40 3.22 -24.90
CA ALA A 367 -0.09 2.93 -26.26
C ALA A 367 0.41 1.55 -26.74
N ASP A 368 1.69 1.24 -26.50
CA ASP A 368 2.27 -0.06 -26.83
C ASP A 368 1.65 -1.20 -26.00
N GLY A 369 1.38 -0.96 -24.72
CA GLY A 369 0.68 -1.91 -23.86
C GLY A 369 -0.76 -2.18 -24.32
N LEU A 370 -1.50 -1.12 -24.67
CA LEU A 370 -2.86 -1.22 -25.22
C LEU A 370 -2.88 -1.97 -26.54
N SER A 371 -1.92 -1.70 -27.44
CA SER A 371 -1.75 -2.43 -28.71
C SER A 371 -1.65 -3.94 -28.49
N LYS A 372 -0.80 -4.40 -27.56
CA LYS A 372 -0.68 -5.82 -27.20
C LYS A 372 -1.96 -6.40 -26.62
N LEU A 373 -2.69 -5.64 -25.81
CA LEU A 373 -3.96 -6.07 -25.23
C LEU A 373 -5.07 -6.16 -26.29
N ILE A 374 -5.07 -5.28 -27.30
CA ILE A 374 -6.02 -5.33 -28.43
C ILE A 374 -5.78 -6.61 -29.23
N ASP A 375 -4.52 -6.95 -29.50
CA ASP A 375 -4.17 -8.17 -30.22
C ASP A 375 -4.60 -9.43 -29.43
N ALA A 376 -4.52 -9.39 -28.09
CA ALA A 376 -4.88 -10.52 -27.23
C ALA A 376 -6.39 -10.68 -26.97
N ASN A 377 -7.12 -9.58 -26.79
CA ASN A 377 -8.58 -9.60 -26.56
C ASN A 377 -9.26 -8.36 -27.18
N PRO A 378 -9.49 -8.36 -28.49
CA PRO A 378 -9.99 -7.18 -29.19
C PRO A 378 -11.41 -6.81 -28.78
N GLU A 379 -12.28 -7.79 -28.53
CA GLU A 379 -13.70 -7.55 -28.26
C GLU A 379 -13.92 -6.66 -27.03
N ALA A 380 -13.27 -6.99 -25.93
CA ALA A 380 -13.47 -6.28 -24.67
C ALA A 380 -12.86 -4.87 -24.69
N LEU A 381 -11.73 -4.68 -25.39
CA LEU A 381 -11.17 -3.34 -25.57
C LEU A 381 -12.00 -2.49 -26.52
N VAL A 382 -12.50 -3.05 -27.63
CA VAL A 382 -13.42 -2.35 -28.53
C VAL A 382 -14.67 -1.88 -27.76
N TYR A 383 -15.26 -2.76 -26.94
CA TYR A 383 -16.37 -2.37 -26.07
C TYR A 383 -16.01 -1.18 -25.16
N ALA A 384 -14.87 -1.26 -24.47
CA ALA A 384 -14.44 -0.21 -23.55
C ALA A 384 -14.16 1.14 -24.26
N PHE A 385 -13.67 1.15 -25.49
CA PHE A 385 -13.50 2.37 -26.28
C PHE A 385 -14.82 3.01 -26.70
N MET A 386 -15.86 2.21 -26.92
CA MET A 386 -17.17 2.69 -27.33
C MET A 386 -18.05 3.15 -26.18
N CYS A 387 -17.69 2.84 -24.95
CA CYS A 387 -18.46 3.27 -23.80
C CYS A 387 -18.44 4.81 -23.66
N PRO A 388 -19.59 5.41 -23.30
CA PRO A 388 -19.68 6.85 -23.08
C PRO A 388 -18.81 7.28 -21.90
N ILE A 389 -18.28 8.49 -21.98
CA ILE A 389 -17.47 9.07 -20.91
C ILE A 389 -18.37 9.50 -19.76
N GLY A 390 -18.14 8.94 -18.57
CA GLY A 390 -18.93 9.23 -17.37
C GLY A 390 -20.18 8.35 -17.22
N SER A 391 -21.06 8.69 -16.27
CA SER A 391 -22.26 7.90 -15.95
C SER A 391 -23.49 8.28 -16.78
N MET A 392 -23.33 9.00 -17.88
CA MET A 392 -24.47 9.41 -18.70
C MET A 392 -24.94 8.27 -19.61
N LYS A 393 -26.22 7.91 -19.47
CA LYS A 393 -26.93 7.02 -20.40
C LYS A 393 -27.09 7.73 -21.75
N GLU A 394 -26.88 6.95 -22.82
CA GLU A 394 -27.26 7.19 -24.22
C GLU A 394 -27.03 8.62 -24.78
N GLY A 395 -25.95 8.79 -25.56
CA GLY A 395 -25.66 10.01 -26.32
C GLY A 395 -24.41 10.80 -25.90
N GLY A 396 -23.67 10.34 -24.88
CA GLY A 396 -22.40 10.96 -24.46
C GLY A 396 -21.23 10.63 -25.40
N THR A 397 -20.26 11.55 -25.49
CA THR A 397 -19.00 11.35 -26.23
C THR A 397 -18.30 10.07 -25.75
N SER A 398 -17.99 9.16 -26.68
CA SER A 398 -17.24 7.93 -26.36
C SER A 398 -15.72 8.21 -26.30
N TYR A 399 -14.95 7.32 -25.69
CA TYR A 399 -13.49 7.40 -25.74
C TYR A 399 -12.97 7.32 -27.18
N LEU A 400 -13.61 6.53 -28.03
CA LEU A 400 -13.30 6.45 -29.46
C LEU A 400 -13.51 7.79 -30.17
N SER A 401 -14.62 8.47 -29.91
CA SER A 401 -14.92 9.80 -30.46
C SER A 401 -13.84 10.82 -30.07
N LEU A 402 -13.31 10.74 -28.85
CA LEU A 402 -12.19 11.58 -28.42
C LEU A 402 -10.90 11.29 -29.20
N LEU A 403 -10.56 10.01 -29.42
CA LEU A 403 -9.38 9.66 -30.21
C LEU A 403 -9.48 10.19 -31.64
N ILE A 404 -10.64 10.06 -32.27
CA ILE A 404 -10.92 10.60 -33.61
C ILE A 404 -10.74 12.12 -33.63
N ARG A 405 -11.24 12.82 -32.60
CA ARG A 405 -11.04 14.27 -32.47
C ARG A 405 -9.56 14.63 -32.38
N ILE A 406 -8.79 13.92 -31.55
CA ILE A 406 -7.34 14.15 -31.41
C ILE A 406 -6.62 13.96 -32.76
N LEU A 407 -6.97 12.93 -33.54
CA LEU A 407 -6.39 12.72 -34.88
C LEU A 407 -6.68 13.87 -35.86
N ASN A 408 -7.83 14.54 -35.73
CA ASN A 408 -8.19 15.66 -36.60
C ASN A 408 -7.56 16.98 -36.18
N GLU A 409 -7.29 17.16 -34.89
CA GLU A 409 -6.79 18.42 -34.33
C GLU A 409 -5.26 18.48 -34.27
N GLN A 410 -4.58 17.34 -34.13
CA GLN A 410 -3.12 17.29 -33.97
C GLN A 410 -2.38 17.13 -35.29
N LYS A 411 -1.17 17.69 -35.36
CA LYS A 411 -0.27 17.52 -36.51
C LYS A 411 0.28 16.09 -36.54
N GLN A 412 0.51 15.55 -37.73
CA GLN A 412 1.05 14.19 -37.89
C GLN A 412 2.41 13.97 -37.19
N SER A 413 3.23 15.02 -37.07
CA SER A 413 4.52 14.95 -36.38
C SER A 413 4.42 14.98 -34.85
N ASP A 414 3.24 15.18 -34.27
CA ASP A 414 3.03 15.26 -32.82
C ASP A 414 3.07 13.87 -32.18
N SER A 415 3.76 13.73 -31.04
CA SER A 415 3.84 12.46 -30.30
C SER A 415 2.47 11.96 -29.83
N LYS A 416 1.53 12.87 -29.55
CA LYS A 416 0.13 12.53 -29.26
C LYS A 416 -0.53 11.89 -30.47
N PHE A 417 -0.34 12.47 -31.66
CA PHE A 417 -0.89 11.92 -32.90
C PHE A 417 -0.36 10.51 -33.13
N GLN A 418 0.95 10.31 -33.00
CA GLN A 418 1.59 9.01 -33.20
C GLN A 418 1.06 7.95 -32.21
N SER A 419 0.94 8.31 -30.93
CA SER A 419 0.40 7.39 -29.90
C SER A 419 -1.04 7.00 -30.19
N VAL A 420 -1.88 7.94 -30.62
CA VAL A 420 -3.28 7.65 -31.00
C VAL A 420 -3.31 6.78 -32.26
N MET A 421 -2.47 7.05 -33.26
CA MET A 421 -2.42 6.26 -34.49
C MET A 421 -2.05 4.80 -34.23
N VAL A 422 -1.13 4.51 -33.30
CA VAL A 422 -0.77 3.13 -32.93
C VAL A 422 -2.00 2.37 -32.41
N VAL A 423 -2.71 2.95 -31.44
CA VAL A 423 -3.91 2.33 -30.84
C VAL A 423 -5.02 2.19 -31.89
N MET A 424 -5.29 3.25 -32.66
CA MET A 424 -6.36 3.26 -33.65
C MET A 424 -6.13 2.28 -34.79
N THR A 425 -4.89 2.15 -35.28
CA THR A 425 -4.54 1.19 -36.34
C THR A 425 -4.80 -0.25 -35.89
N ARG A 426 -4.49 -0.56 -34.62
CA ARG A 426 -4.75 -1.89 -34.05
C ARG A 426 -6.23 -2.15 -33.84
N LEU A 427 -6.97 -1.16 -33.32
CA LEU A 427 -8.42 -1.26 -33.19
C LEU A 427 -9.09 -1.52 -34.55
N THR A 428 -8.75 -0.75 -35.59
CA THR A 428 -9.41 -0.89 -36.90
C THR A 428 -9.02 -2.15 -37.66
N ALA A 429 -7.89 -2.77 -37.32
CA ALA A 429 -7.48 -4.07 -37.83
C ALA A 429 -8.33 -5.23 -37.27
N SER A 430 -8.92 -5.07 -36.08
CA SER A 430 -9.79 -6.09 -35.46
C SER A 430 -11.10 -6.26 -36.24
N THR A 431 -11.48 -7.52 -36.50
CA THR A 431 -12.76 -7.86 -37.12
C THR A 431 -13.94 -7.42 -36.27
N GLN A 432 -13.82 -7.49 -34.94
CA GLN A 432 -14.84 -7.07 -33.98
C GLN A 432 -15.12 -5.56 -34.02
N TYR A 433 -14.10 -4.76 -34.35
CA TYR A 433 -14.25 -3.32 -34.54
C TYR A 433 -15.00 -2.98 -35.83
N ARG A 434 -14.82 -3.76 -36.91
CA ARG A 434 -15.46 -3.50 -38.21
C ARG A 434 -16.98 -3.54 -38.14
N ASP A 435 -17.55 -4.44 -37.34
CA ASP A 435 -19.00 -4.55 -37.18
C ASP A 435 -19.58 -3.36 -36.39
N ARG A 436 -18.78 -2.82 -35.48
CA ARG A 436 -19.19 -1.71 -34.62
C ARG A 436 -18.89 -0.33 -35.19
N ILE A 437 -18.00 -0.20 -36.17
CA ILE A 437 -17.71 1.07 -36.86
C ILE A 437 -18.96 1.66 -37.54
N LEU A 438 -19.94 0.82 -37.86
CA LEU A 438 -21.23 1.24 -38.42
C LEU A 438 -22.08 2.05 -37.44
N GLN A 439 -21.81 1.94 -36.13
CA GLN A 439 -22.47 2.70 -35.08
C GLN A 439 -21.90 4.12 -34.92
N LEU A 440 -20.76 4.42 -35.56
CA LEU A 440 -20.19 5.77 -35.58
C LEU A 440 -20.98 6.72 -36.49
N SER A 441 -20.91 8.01 -36.17
CA SER A 441 -21.47 9.07 -37.02
C SER A 441 -20.81 9.09 -38.41
N ALA A 442 -21.49 9.70 -39.39
CA ALA A 442 -20.93 9.86 -40.73
C ALA A 442 -19.61 10.64 -40.73
N ASP A 443 -19.49 11.66 -39.87
CA ASP A 443 -18.29 12.50 -39.76
C ASP A 443 -17.12 11.73 -39.14
N GLU A 444 -17.36 10.94 -38.09
CA GLU A 444 -16.34 10.07 -37.50
C GLU A 444 -15.82 9.04 -38.52
N ARG A 445 -16.72 8.39 -39.28
CA ARG A 445 -16.32 7.45 -40.34
C ARG A 445 -15.52 8.13 -41.45
N ARG A 446 -15.89 9.36 -41.84
CA ARG A 446 -15.16 10.14 -42.83
C ARG A 446 -13.75 10.48 -42.32
N SER A 447 -13.63 10.91 -41.07
CA SER A 447 -12.35 11.19 -40.43
C SER A 447 -11.44 9.96 -40.40
N LEU A 448 -11.94 8.80 -39.98
CA LEU A 448 -11.17 7.55 -40.01
C LEU A 448 -10.69 7.20 -41.42
N SER A 449 -11.50 7.48 -42.45
CA SER A 449 -11.11 7.26 -43.84
C SER A 449 -9.98 8.19 -44.31
N MET A 450 -10.00 9.46 -43.90
CA MET A 450 -8.93 10.42 -44.22
C MET A 450 -7.58 9.99 -43.65
N HIS A 451 -7.57 9.29 -42.51
CA HIS A 451 -6.36 8.78 -41.87
C HIS A 451 -5.98 7.36 -42.33
N GLY A 452 -6.67 6.80 -43.33
CA GLY A 452 -6.41 5.44 -43.83
C GLY A 452 -6.83 4.31 -42.87
N LEU A 453 -7.61 4.63 -41.84
CA LEU A 453 -8.07 3.70 -40.81
C LEU A 453 -9.41 3.04 -41.15
N TYR A 454 -10.10 3.54 -42.17
CA TYR A 454 -11.34 2.98 -42.67
C TYR A 454 -11.42 3.08 -44.20
N ALA A 455 -11.54 1.93 -44.87
CA ALA A 455 -11.93 1.88 -46.28
C ALA A 455 -13.43 1.60 -46.34
N ALA A 456 -14.22 2.58 -46.80
CA ALA A 456 -15.63 2.33 -47.08
C ALA A 456 -15.71 1.21 -48.12
N SER A 457 -16.37 0.10 -47.78
CA SER A 457 -16.58 -0.99 -48.74
C SER A 457 -17.28 -0.42 -49.98
N PRO A 458 -16.80 -0.68 -51.21
CA PRO A 458 -17.40 -0.17 -52.44
C PRO A 458 -18.89 -0.57 -52.62
N SER A 459 -19.37 -1.53 -51.85
CA SER A 459 -20.74 -2.05 -51.90
C SER A 459 -21.81 -1.17 -51.24
N ILE A 460 -21.46 -0.09 -50.52
CA ILE A 460 -22.44 0.83 -49.89
C ILE A 460 -22.54 2.17 -50.66
N LYS A 461 -22.33 2.14 -51.98
CA LYS A 461 -22.63 3.27 -52.88
C LYS A 461 -23.98 3.14 -53.60
N ARG A 462 -24.82 2.16 -53.24
CA ARG A 462 -26.19 2.05 -53.73
C ARG A 462 -27.13 2.04 -52.52
N ASN A 463 -27.86 3.13 -52.34
CA ASN A 463 -28.95 3.39 -51.38
C ASN A 463 -28.70 4.57 -50.42
N PHE A 464 -28.19 5.67 -50.97
CA PHE A 464 -28.60 7.02 -50.56
C PHE A 464 -29.08 7.76 -51.79
#